data_AF-A0A2V6F826-F1
#
_entry.id   AF-A0A2V6F826-F1
#
_cell.length_a   1.000
_cell.length_b   1.000
_cell.length_c   1.000
_cell.angle_alpha   90.00
_cell.angle_beta   90.00
_cell.angle_gamma   90.00
#
_symmetry.space_group_name_H-M   'P 1'
#
loop_
_entity.id
_entity.type
_entity.pdbx_description
1 polymer ?
#
loop_
_entity_poly.entity_id
_entity_poly.type
_entity_poly.pdbx_seq_one_letter_code
_entity_poly.pdbx_strand_id
1 'polypeptide(L)'
;MLHRSSQRILLGSLLFSFGSIAFAAEPWTDPHLPLTNGLVLWFDVSRQNAARGTAGLAPLQSWNDAPDVLLDGSGQHRHLTQPVLNARPRFRQEFNGAMLSFDGINDFLGFNGQSSPLAEATLVVVAAPRTNGGFRALASFNAAGRNDYTSGLNLDFGAAPATTLARVNAEGAGFNGEFNLLTTPQPLGRWHVFTLVAGRGSRGVRLFLDGQPQGARDRDGDSVLRFDDFALGARRYSNTPDRPHVQGFLGGELTEVLAFDRALPDAERQAVERYLDAKYGALLHGLGGGPVREGAVPLVTVSNPPPVQVFVPGFSARELPVELNNVNNVRYRADGKLVAVGYDGRLWLLSDS
;
A
#
# COMPACT_ATOMS: atom_id res chain seq x y z
N MET A 1 29.81 -49.34 -63.53
CA MET A 1 30.44 -48.10 -63.00
C MET A 1 29.34 -47.32 -62.29
N LEU A 2 29.45 -47.17 -60.96
CA LEU A 2 28.34 -46.93 -60.03
C LEU A 2 27.68 -45.54 -60.17
N HIS A 3 26.34 -45.54 -60.07
CA HIS A 3 25.46 -44.38 -59.96
C HIS A 3 25.53 -43.79 -58.54
N ARG A 4 25.71 -42.46 -58.42
CA ARG A 4 25.63 -41.74 -57.14
C ARG A 4 24.17 -41.38 -56.84
N SER A 5 23.64 -41.84 -55.71
CA SER A 5 22.39 -41.34 -55.12
C SER A 5 22.69 -40.29 -54.06
N SER A 6 22.06 -39.12 -54.17
CA SER A 6 22.16 -38.04 -53.20
C SER A 6 20.93 -38.09 -52.28
N GLN A 7 21.09 -38.56 -51.04
CA GLN A 7 20.06 -38.41 -50.02
C GLN A 7 20.20 -37.04 -49.35
N ARG A 8 19.18 -36.20 -49.49
CA ARG A 8 19.01 -34.97 -48.71
C ARG A 8 18.36 -35.35 -47.38
N ILE A 9 19.09 -35.18 -46.28
CA ILE A 9 18.55 -35.29 -44.92
C ILE A 9 17.98 -33.91 -44.56
N LEU A 10 16.66 -33.80 -44.44
CA LEU A 10 16.02 -32.65 -43.79
C LEU A 10 16.21 -32.80 -42.28
N LEU A 11 17.04 -31.95 -41.67
CA LEU A 11 16.97 -31.71 -40.23
C LEU A 11 15.77 -30.79 -39.95
N GLY A 12 14.70 -31.35 -39.38
CA GLY A 12 13.61 -30.57 -38.82
C GLY A 12 14.05 -29.97 -37.48
N SER A 13 14.25 -28.65 -37.45
CA SER A 13 14.51 -27.92 -36.21
C SER A 13 13.23 -27.84 -35.39
N LEU A 14 13.13 -28.62 -34.31
CA LEU A 14 12.06 -28.48 -33.32
C LEU A 14 12.35 -27.24 -32.45
N LEU A 15 11.71 -26.12 -32.76
CA LEU A 15 11.68 -24.95 -31.89
C LEU A 15 10.82 -25.27 -30.67
N PHE A 16 11.45 -25.62 -29.55
CA PHE A 16 10.80 -25.61 -28.25
C PHE A 16 10.65 -24.14 -27.81
N SER A 17 9.51 -23.53 -28.14
CA SER A 17 9.07 -22.33 -27.43
C SER A 17 8.77 -22.73 -25.99
N PHE A 18 9.66 -22.37 -25.07
CA PHE A 18 9.35 -22.34 -23.64
C PHE A 18 8.33 -21.22 -23.40
N GLY A 19 7.05 -21.51 -23.65
CA GLY A 19 5.97 -20.66 -23.18
C GLY A 19 5.96 -20.71 -21.65
N SER A 20 6.03 -19.55 -21.01
CA SER A 20 5.78 -19.43 -19.57
C SER A 20 4.42 -20.06 -19.27
N ILE A 21 4.38 -21.03 -18.35
CA ILE A 21 3.12 -21.54 -17.83
C ILE A 21 2.49 -20.40 -17.05
N ALA A 22 1.50 -19.73 -17.64
CA ALA A 22 0.68 -18.75 -16.93
C ALA A 22 -0.24 -19.52 -15.97
N PHE A 23 0.07 -19.47 -14.69
CA PHE A 23 -0.87 -19.94 -13.67
C PHE A 23 -2.06 -18.99 -13.63
N ALA A 24 -3.27 -19.55 -13.58
CA ALA A 24 -4.48 -18.75 -13.38
C ALA A 24 -4.46 -18.15 -11.97
N ALA A 25 -5.04 -16.96 -11.81
CA ALA A 25 -5.25 -16.39 -10.49
C ALA A 25 -6.06 -17.36 -9.61
N GLU A 26 -5.79 -17.34 -8.31
CA GLU A 26 -6.39 -18.26 -7.35
C GLU A 26 -7.92 -18.07 -7.26
N PRO A 27 -8.73 -19.14 -7.13
CA PRO A 27 -10.20 -19.02 -7.15
C PRO A 27 -10.81 -18.17 -6.03
N TRP A 28 -10.09 -17.99 -4.93
CA TRP A 28 -10.53 -17.19 -3.78
C TRP A 28 -10.29 -15.69 -3.96
N THR A 29 -9.58 -15.26 -5.01
CA THR A 29 -9.33 -13.83 -5.26
C THR A 29 -10.59 -13.11 -5.72
N ASP A 30 -10.50 -11.80 -5.92
CA ASP A 30 -11.62 -11.00 -6.39
C ASP A 30 -11.80 -11.17 -7.92
N PRO A 31 -12.91 -11.77 -8.39
CA PRO A 31 -13.10 -12.05 -9.80
C PRO A 31 -13.24 -10.79 -10.68
N HIS A 32 -13.33 -9.59 -10.08
CA HIS A 32 -13.47 -8.34 -10.82
C HIS A 32 -12.13 -7.72 -11.26
N LEU A 33 -10.97 -8.28 -10.88
CA LEU A 33 -9.68 -7.84 -11.43
C LEU A 33 -9.71 -8.02 -12.96
N PRO A 34 -9.58 -6.95 -13.77
CA PRO A 34 -9.92 -6.99 -15.19
C PRO A 34 -8.87 -7.70 -16.04
N LEU A 35 -7.65 -7.90 -15.51
CA LEU A 35 -6.57 -8.58 -16.23
C LEU A 35 -5.61 -9.30 -15.28
N THR A 36 -5.22 -10.51 -15.68
CA THR A 36 -4.27 -11.37 -14.95
C THR A 36 -3.04 -11.72 -15.80
N ASN A 37 -3.01 -11.31 -17.07
CA ASN A 37 -1.87 -11.56 -17.95
C ASN A 37 -0.63 -10.82 -17.44
N GLY A 38 0.46 -11.57 -17.23
CA GLY A 38 1.69 -11.04 -16.66
C GLY A 38 1.66 -10.74 -15.16
N LEU A 39 0.59 -11.12 -14.45
CA LEU A 39 0.49 -10.94 -13.00
C LEU A 39 1.51 -11.83 -12.28
N VAL A 40 2.43 -11.21 -11.53
CA VAL A 40 3.51 -11.93 -10.82
C VAL A 40 3.26 -12.10 -9.32
N LEU A 41 2.44 -11.22 -8.73
CA LEU A 41 1.98 -11.30 -7.35
C LEU A 41 0.65 -10.55 -7.20
N TRP A 42 -0.17 -11.03 -6.28
CA TRP A 42 -1.40 -10.36 -5.89
C TRP A 42 -1.71 -10.58 -4.41
N PHE A 43 -1.59 -9.51 -3.63
CA PHE A 43 -1.95 -9.50 -2.23
C PHE A 43 -3.16 -8.63 -2.00
N ASP A 44 -4.33 -9.25 -1.91
CA ASP A 44 -5.58 -8.62 -1.51
C ASP A 44 -5.86 -8.94 -0.04
N VAL A 45 -5.74 -7.95 0.84
CA VAL A 45 -5.92 -8.14 2.28
C VAL A 45 -7.37 -8.51 2.62
N SER A 46 -8.35 -8.02 1.84
CA SER A 46 -9.78 -8.31 2.03
C SER A 46 -10.15 -9.76 1.73
N ARG A 47 -9.32 -10.46 0.95
CA ARG A 47 -9.55 -11.87 0.56
C ARG A 47 -8.69 -12.85 1.35
N GLN A 48 -7.84 -12.39 2.27
CA GLN A 48 -6.96 -13.28 3.03
C GLN A 48 -7.71 -14.30 3.90
N ASN A 49 -8.86 -13.94 4.48
CA ASN A 49 -9.65 -14.92 5.24
C ASN A 49 -10.27 -16.01 4.33
N ALA A 50 -10.62 -15.68 3.09
CA ALA A 50 -11.04 -16.68 2.11
C ALA A 50 -9.85 -17.57 1.69
N ALA A 51 -8.70 -16.97 1.40
CA ALA A 51 -7.47 -17.70 1.08
C ALA A 51 -7.05 -18.66 2.19
N ARG A 52 -7.09 -18.20 3.45
CA ARG A 52 -6.78 -19.01 4.63
C ARG A 52 -7.76 -20.17 4.80
N GLY A 53 -9.04 -19.95 4.53
CA GLY A 53 -10.05 -21.02 4.50
C GLY A 53 -9.69 -22.12 3.49
N THR A 54 -9.30 -21.75 2.26
CA THR A 54 -8.85 -22.71 1.24
C THR A 54 -7.56 -23.43 1.66
N ALA A 55 -6.64 -22.75 2.34
CA ALA A 55 -5.38 -23.31 2.82
C ALA A 55 -5.49 -24.09 4.16
N GLY A 56 -6.67 -24.18 4.76
CA GLY A 56 -6.87 -24.82 6.06
C GLY A 56 -6.24 -24.08 7.25
N LEU A 57 -6.00 -22.77 7.11
CA LEU A 57 -5.44 -21.89 8.13
C LEU A 57 -6.55 -21.19 8.92
N ALA A 58 -6.28 -20.88 10.19
CA ALA A 58 -7.21 -20.08 11.02
C ALA A 58 -7.44 -18.69 10.40
N PRO A 59 -8.67 -18.14 10.45
CA PRO A 59 -8.95 -16.79 9.95
C PRO A 59 -8.25 -15.74 10.82
N LEU A 60 -7.88 -14.62 10.20
CA LEU A 60 -7.36 -13.43 10.86
C LEU A 60 -8.49 -12.65 11.53
N GLN A 61 -8.28 -12.29 12.79
CA GLN A 61 -9.14 -11.46 13.61
C GLN A 61 -8.62 -10.02 13.66
N SER A 62 -9.51 -9.07 13.34
CA SER A 62 -9.22 -7.63 13.38
C SER A 62 -8.61 -7.22 14.72
N TRP A 63 -7.50 -6.46 14.68
CA TRP A 63 -6.74 -5.94 15.83
C TRP A 63 -6.01 -6.95 16.71
N ASN A 64 -6.48 -8.21 16.74
CA ASN A 64 -5.89 -9.26 17.55
C ASN A 64 -4.71 -9.95 16.85
N ASP A 65 -4.75 -10.04 15.51
CA ASP A 65 -3.76 -10.81 14.77
C ASP A 65 -2.73 -9.94 14.04
N ALA A 66 -1.50 -10.46 14.02
CA ALA A 66 -0.41 -9.99 13.18
C ALA A 66 0.01 -11.14 12.25
N PRO A 67 -0.42 -11.13 10.96
CA PRO A 67 -0.24 -12.26 10.06
C PRO A 67 1.24 -12.61 9.90
N ASP A 68 1.54 -13.89 10.12
CA ASP A 68 2.84 -14.51 9.83
C ASP A 68 3.01 -14.83 8.34
N VAL A 69 1.89 -15.04 7.64
CA VAL A 69 1.82 -15.32 6.20
C VAL A 69 0.72 -14.52 5.53
N LEU A 70 1.04 -13.97 4.34
CA LEU A 70 0.11 -13.35 3.41
C LEU A 70 0.08 -14.18 2.13
N LEU A 71 -1.09 -14.73 1.80
CA LEU A 71 -1.25 -15.64 0.66
C LEU A 71 -1.35 -14.83 -0.64
N ASP A 72 -0.68 -15.34 -1.66
CA ASP A 72 -0.57 -14.77 -3.00
C ASP A 72 -1.68 -15.32 -3.88
N GLY A 73 -2.47 -14.41 -4.45
CA GLY A 73 -3.59 -14.70 -5.33
C GLY A 73 -3.25 -14.78 -6.81
N SER A 74 -2.00 -14.52 -7.20
CA SER A 74 -1.60 -14.50 -8.62
C SER A 74 -1.53 -15.88 -9.27
N GLY A 75 -1.55 -16.95 -8.48
CA GLY A 75 -1.25 -18.31 -8.93
C GLY A 75 0.25 -18.64 -8.99
N GLN A 76 1.14 -17.67 -8.67
CA GLN A 76 2.59 -17.90 -8.62
C GLN A 76 3.07 -18.46 -7.27
N HIS A 77 2.16 -18.61 -6.30
CA HIS A 77 2.44 -19.09 -4.94
C HIS A 77 3.58 -18.35 -4.22
N ARG A 78 3.74 -17.05 -4.49
CA ARG A 78 4.77 -16.20 -3.86
C ARG A 78 4.28 -15.63 -2.52
N HIS A 79 3.86 -16.52 -1.62
CA HIS A 79 3.34 -16.13 -0.32
C HIS A 79 4.40 -15.32 0.46
N LEU A 80 3.99 -14.22 1.08
CA LEU A 80 4.90 -13.44 1.93
C LEU A 80 4.88 -14.00 3.33
N THR A 81 6.01 -13.96 4.02
CA THR A 81 6.14 -14.43 5.39
C THR A 81 6.91 -13.44 6.26
N GLN A 82 6.65 -13.50 7.56
CA GLN A 82 7.42 -12.82 8.58
C GLN A 82 7.39 -13.66 9.86
N PRO A 83 8.44 -14.44 10.15
CA PRO A 83 8.43 -15.32 11.31
C PRO A 83 8.51 -14.56 12.64
N VAL A 84 9.05 -13.34 12.66
CA VAL A 84 9.30 -12.57 13.87
C VAL A 84 8.05 -11.77 14.27
N LEU A 85 7.39 -12.17 15.37
CA LEU A 85 6.08 -11.62 15.77
C LEU A 85 6.05 -10.09 15.89
N ASN A 86 7.07 -9.49 16.49
CA ASN A 86 7.15 -8.04 16.70
C ASN A 86 7.63 -7.26 15.47
N ALA A 87 7.78 -7.92 14.31
CA ALA A 87 8.09 -7.30 13.02
C ALA A 87 6.99 -7.58 11.98
N ARG A 88 5.82 -8.06 12.43
CA ARG A 88 4.66 -8.34 11.59
C ARG A 88 3.72 -7.15 11.63
N PRO A 89 3.22 -6.66 10.47
CA PRO A 89 2.14 -5.69 10.48
C PRO A 89 0.90 -6.29 11.16
N ARG A 90 0.05 -5.43 11.71
CA ARG A 90 -1.23 -5.85 12.31
C ARG A 90 -2.33 -5.92 11.27
N PHE A 91 -3.15 -6.97 11.33
CA PHE A 91 -4.35 -7.07 10.52
C PHE A 91 -5.48 -6.25 11.13
N ARG A 92 -6.14 -5.45 10.28
CA ARG A 92 -7.32 -4.67 10.62
C ARG A 92 -8.41 -4.92 9.60
N GLN A 93 -9.62 -5.12 10.09
CA GLN A 93 -10.82 -5.18 9.27
C GLN A 93 -11.84 -4.22 9.83
N GLU A 94 -12.34 -3.37 8.93
CA GLU A 94 -13.35 -2.35 9.16
C GLU A 94 -14.50 -2.54 8.18
N PHE A 95 -15.58 -1.77 8.33
CA PHE A 95 -16.74 -1.87 7.45
C PHE A 95 -16.41 -1.60 5.97
N ASN A 96 -15.41 -0.75 5.72
CA ASN A 96 -15.01 -0.27 4.40
C ASN A 96 -13.78 -1.00 3.80
N GLY A 97 -13.25 -2.02 4.47
CA GLY A 97 -12.14 -2.81 3.94
C GLY A 97 -11.34 -3.57 4.99
N ALA A 98 -10.37 -4.36 4.52
CA ALA A 98 -9.35 -4.96 5.37
C ALA A 98 -7.97 -4.44 4.95
N MET A 99 -7.08 -4.26 5.92
CA MET A 99 -5.78 -3.63 5.72
C MET A 99 -4.73 -4.18 6.67
N LEU A 100 -3.47 -4.03 6.29
CA LEU A 100 -2.32 -4.23 7.15
C LEU A 100 -1.86 -2.87 7.67
N SER A 101 -1.63 -2.76 8.98
CA SER A 101 -1.09 -1.58 9.63
C SER A 101 0.35 -1.84 10.02
N PHE A 102 1.26 -1.02 9.48
CA PHE A 102 2.69 -1.07 9.72
C PHE A 102 3.08 0.05 10.68
N ASP A 103 3.89 -0.27 11.69
CA ASP A 103 4.26 0.65 12.76
C ASP A 103 5.36 1.66 12.41
N GLY A 104 6.06 1.44 11.29
CA GLY A 104 7.17 2.28 10.85
C GLY A 104 8.48 2.06 11.61
N ILE A 105 8.61 0.96 12.35
CA ILE A 105 9.80 0.62 13.12
C ILE A 105 10.49 -0.58 12.50
N ASN A 106 9.78 -1.68 12.30
CA ASN A 106 10.35 -2.93 11.80
C ASN A 106 9.34 -3.83 11.07
N ASP A 107 8.08 -3.42 10.94
CA ASP A 107 7.06 -4.22 10.28
C ASP A 107 7.36 -4.42 8.78
N PHE A 108 7.42 -5.67 8.34
CA PHE A 108 7.44 -6.03 6.92
C PHE A 108 7.01 -7.49 6.70
N LEU A 109 6.62 -7.81 5.47
CA LEU A 109 6.39 -9.17 4.99
C LEU A 109 7.27 -9.42 3.77
N GLY A 110 7.93 -10.57 3.68
CA GLY A 110 8.91 -10.84 2.63
C GLY A 110 8.71 -12.17 1.93
N PHE A 111 9.15 -12.23 0.68
CA PHE A 111 9.31 -13.47 -0.08
C PHE A 111 10.75 -13.53 -0.59
N ASN A 112 11.30 -14.74 -0.63
CA ASN A 112 12.60 -15.03 -1.22
C ASN A 112 12.45 -16.27 -2.09
N GLY A 113 12.84 -16.18 -3.35
CA GLY A 113 12.79 -17.31 -4.27
C GLY A 113 13.30 -16.92 -5.65
N GLN A 114 13.86 -17.90 -6.36
CA GLN A 114 14.40 -17.63 -7.69
C GLN A 114 13.28 -17.18 -8.65
N SER A 115 13.53 -16.08 -9.35
CA SER A 115 12.59 -15.54 -10.33
C SER A 115 13.26 -15.30 -11.68
N SER A 116 12.46 -15.43 -12.74
CA SER A 116 12.89 -14.95 -14.05
C SER A 116 13.12 -13.44 -13.99
N PRO A 117 14.20 -12.92 -14.59
CA PRO A 117 14.39 -11.48 -14.71
C PRO A 117 13.23 -10.85 -15.49
N LEU A 118 12.83 -9.66 -15.06
CA LEU A 118 11.77 -8.87 -15.68
C LEU A 118 12.41 -7.79 -16.55
N ALA A 119 12.06 -7.76 -17.84
CA ALA A 119 12.49 -6.66 -18.70
C ALA A 119 11.87 -5.33 -18.23
N GLU A 120 10.60 -5.41 -17.84
CA GLU A 120 9.77 -4.30 -17.38
C GLU A 120 8.93 -4.76 -16.19
N ALA A 121 8.33 -3.82 -15.46
CA ALA A 121 7.39 -4.16 -14.42
C ALA A 121 6.35 -3.06 -14.26
N THR A 122 5.21 -3.40 -13.66
CA THR A 122 4.27 -2.43 -13.10
C THR A 122 3.94 -2.85 -11.68
N LEU A 123 4.07 -1.95 -10.72
CA LEU A 123 3.70 -2.15 -9.32
C LEU A 123 2.53 -1.22 -8.99
N VAL A 124 1.46 -1.77 -8.45
CA VAL A 124 0.29 -1.02 -7.98
C VAL A 124 0.07 -1.30 -6.50
N VAL A 125 -0.05 -0.25 -5.71
CA VAL A 125 -0.20 -0.34 -4.25
C VAL A 125 -1.32 0.60 -3.79
N VAL A 126 -2.29 0.07 -3.05
CA VAL A 126 -3.31 0.88 -2.37
C VAL A 126 -2.93 1.05 -0.91
N ALA A 127 -2.55 2.27 -0.52
CA ALA A 127 -1.94 2.53 0.78
C ALA A 127 -2.25 3.93 1.33
N ALA A 128 -2.13 4.08 2.65
CA ALA A 128 -2.21 5.34 3.39
C ALA A 128 -0.93 5.56 4.22
N PRO A 129 0.13 6.13 3.64
CA PRO A 129 1.38 6.38 4.37
C PRO A 129 1.19 7.48 5.42
N ARG A 130 1.53 7.20 6.69
CA ARG A 130 1.49 8.16 7.79
C ARG A 130 2.82 8.82 8.11
N THR A 131 3.91 8.23 7.62
CA THR A 131 5.28 8.72 7.82
C THR A 131 6.04 8.64 6.51
N ASN A 132 7.08 9.46 6.36
CA ASN A 132 7.92 9.53 5.18
C ASN A 132 9.39 9.82 5.58
N GLY A 133 10.25 10.03 4.58
CA GLY A 133 11.69 10.18 4.80
C GLY A 133 12.36 8.86 5.17
N GLY A 134 13.69 8.86 5.29
CA GLY A 134 14.46 7.66 5.65
C GLY A 134 14.28 6.48 4.69
N PHE A 135 13.85 6.74 3.45
CA PHE A 135 13.52 5.75 2.44
C PHE A 135 12.46 4.73 2.88
N ARG A 136 11.49 5.17 3.70
CA ARG A 136 10.31 4.38 4.05
C ARG A 136 9.58 3.95 2.78
N ALA A 137 9.28 2.67 2.62
CA ALA A 137 8.81 2.13 1.34
C ALA A 137 7.48 1.40 1.40
N LEU A 138 6.75 1.51 0.29
CA LEU A 138 5.56 0.69 0.05
C LEU A 138 5.96 -0.75 -0.29
N ALA A 139 6.92 -0.91 -1.20
CA ALA A 139 7.50 -2.20 -1.52
C ALA A 139 8.86 -2.04 -2.21
N SER A 140 9.62 -3.14 -2.24
CA SER A 140 10.83 -3.28 -3.04
C SER A 140 11.02 -4.72 -3.51
N PHE A 141 11.81 -4.89 -4.56
CA PHE A 141 12.35 -6.18 -4.94
C PHE A 141 13.75 -6.05 -5.55
N ASN A 142 14.52 -7.14 -5.49
CA ASN A 142 15.93 -7.13 -5.87
C ASN A 142 16.44 -8.53 -6.25
N ALA A 143 17.64 -8.58 -6.81
CA ALA A 143 18.37 -9.85 -6.95
C ALA A 143 18.85 -10.33 -5.58
N ALA A 144 18.89 -11.64 -5.36
CA ALA A 144 19.31 -12.21 -4.08
C ALA A 144 20.67 -11.64 -3.63
N GLY A 145 20.70 -11.02 -2.44
CA GLY A 145 21.91 -10.44 -1.86
C GLY A 145 22.42 -9.16 -2.55
N ARG A 146 21.61 -8.50 -3.37
CA ARG A 146 21.93 -7.22 -4.05
C ARG A 146 20.96 -6.12 -3.64
N ASN A 147 21.41 -4.86 -3.75
CA ASN A 147 20.58 -3.69 -3.44
C ASN A 147 19.40 -3.56 -4.41
N ASP A 148 18.22 -3.20 -3.89
CA ASP A 148 17.02 -2.88 -4.67
C ASP A 148 17.29 -1.84 -5.75
N TYR A 149 17.94 -0.73 -5.40
CA TYR A 149 18.19 0.42 -6.26
C TYR A 149 19.24 0.17 -7.36
N THR A 150 19.84 -1.02 -7.42
CA THR A 150 20.80 -1.40 -8.49
C THR A 150 20.41 -2.65 -9.26
N SER A 151 19.56 -3.51 -8.70
CA SER A 151 19.30 -4.85 -9.25
C SER A 151 17.82 -5.15 -9.47
N GLY A 152 16.92 -4.44 -8.78
CA GLY A 152 15.48 -4.58 -8.95
C GLY A 152 14.83 -3.21 -8.97
N LEU A 153 13.87 -2.97 -8.08
CA LEU A 153 13.05 -1.77 -8.03
C LEU A 153 12.63 -1.46 -6.60
N ASN A 154 12.58 -0.18 -6.23
CA ASN A 154 11.89 0.29 -5.04
C ASN A 154 10.78 1.30 -5.37
N LEU A 155 9.82 1.42 -4.45
CA LEU A 155 8.83 2.49 -4.42
C LEU A 155 8.77 3.03 -2.99
N ASP A 156 9.39 4.18 -2.75
CA ASP A 156 9.62 4.73 -1.41
C ASP A 156 9.32 6.24 -1.30
N PHE A 157 9.49 6.81 -0.11
CA PHE A 157 9.18 8.22 0.18
C PHE A 157 10.41 9.13 0.29
N GLY A 158 11.53 8.73 -0.29
CA GLY A 158 12.78 9.50 -0.34
C GLY A 158 13.49 9.61 1.01
N ALA A 159 14.64 10.29 1.01
CA ALA A 159 15.47 10.44 2.21
C ALA A 159 14.89 11.49 3.18
N ALA A 160 14.42 12.62 2.63
CA ALA A 160 14.05 13.79 3.42
C ALA A 160 12.67 13.63 4.08
N PRO A 161 12.56 13.79 5.41
CA PRO A 161 11.26 13.81 6.08
C PRO A 161 10.48 15.08 5.75
N ALA A 162 9.16 14.98 5.78
CA ALA A 162 8.23 16.10 5.56
C ALA A 162 6.92 15.89 6.34
N THR A 163 6.22 16.99 6.64
CA THR A 163 4.90 16.95 7.30
C THR A 163 3.75 16.53 6.37
N THR A 164 4.02 16.47 5.07
CA THR A 164 3.11 15.99 4.01
C THR A 164 3.83 14.92 3.19
N LEU A 165 3.08 14.08 2.47
CA LEU A 165 3.64 13.22 1.44
C LEU A 165 4.11 14.11 0.28
N ALA A 166 5.35 14.59 0.37
CA ALA A 166 5.94 15.49 -0.62
C ALA A 166 6.81 14.76 -1.64
N ARG A 167 7.15 13.49 -1.36
CA ARG A 167 8.05 12.69 -2.18
C ARG A 167 7.50 11.29 -2.41
N VAL A 168 7.59 10.83 -3.65
CA VAL A 168 7.51 9.42 -4.02
C VAL A 168 8.69 9.16 -4.93
N ASN A 169 9.61 8.32 -4.48
CA ASN A 169 10.86 8.00 -5.15
C ASN A 169 10.80 6.58 -5.73
N ALA A 170 11.47 6.40 -6.86
CA ALA A 170 11.72 5.09 -7.44
C ALA A 170 13.14 5.04 -8.00
N GLU A 171 13.85 3.99 -7.60
CA GLU A 171 15.16 3.60 -8.11
C GLU A 171 15.17 2.13 -8.50
N GLY A 172 16.12 1.74 -9.33
CA GLY A 172 16.26 0.36 -9.74
C GLY A 172 17.36 0.15 -10.77
N ALA A 173 17.43 -1.09 -11.29
CA ALA A 173 18.39 -1.43 -12.32
C ALA A 173 18.20 -0.55 -13.56
N GLY A 174 19.23 0.24 -13.90
CA GLY A 174 19.23 1.17 -15.02
C GLY A 174 18.70 2.58 -14.71
N PHE A 175 18.37 2.91 -13.45
CA PHE A 175 17.87 4.23 -13.04
C PHE A 175 18.10 4.49 -11.52
N ASN A 176 19.35 4.47 -11.09
CA ASN A 176 19.71 4.67 -9.68
C ASN A 176 19.68 6.15 -9.24
N GLY A 177 19.79 6.38 -7.94
CA GLY A 177 19.82 7.71 -7.33
C GLY A 177 18.41 8.24 -7.06
N GLU A 178 18.20 8.78 -5.86
CA GLU A 178 16.92 9.33 -5.43
C GLU A 178 16.39 10.33 -6.46
N PHE A 179 15.15 10.14 -6.89
CA PHE A 179 14.46 11.01 -7.83
C PHE A 179 12.99 11.10 -7.44
N ASN A 180 12.55 12.28 -7.00
CA ASN A 180 11.16 12.50 -6.65
C ASN A 180 10.28 12.52 -7.92
N LEU A 181 9.35 11.58 -8.01
CA LEU A 181 8.36 11.50 -9.07
C LEU A 181 7.03 12.17 -8.68
N LEU A 182 6.76 12.47 -7.41
CA LEU A 182 5.53 13.15 -7.01
C LEU A 182 5.59 14.65 -7.34
N THR A 183 4.63 15.17 -8.10
CA THR A 183 4.64 16.58 -8.52
C THR A 183 3.90 17.51 -7.56
N THR A 184 2.91 16.99 -6.83
CA THR A 184 2.09 17.76 -5.90
C THR A 184 2.05 17.07 -4.54
N PRO A 185 2.48 17.74 -3.45
CA PRO A 185 2.40 17.17 -2.11
C PRO A 185 0.96 16.79 -1.71
N GLN A 186 0.82 15.69 -1.00
CA GLN A 186 -0.46 15.17 -0.49
C GLN A 186 -0.46 15.10 1.04
N PRO A 187 -1.63 15.14 1.70
CA PRO A 187 -1.72 14.86 3.13
C PRO A 187 -1.21 13.44 3.46
N LEU A 188 -0.42 13.32 4.54
CA LEU A 188 -0.13 11.99 5.12
C LEU A 188 -1.41 11.38 5.71
N GLY A 189 -1.48 10.06 5.75
CA GLY A 189 -2.62 9.29 6.26
C GLY A 189 -3.83 9.24 5.31
N ARG A 190 -3.77 9.90 4.14
CA ARG A 190 -4.77 9.73 3.09
C ARG A 190 -4.49 8.47 2.28
N TRP A 191 -5.54 7.73 1.93
CA TRP A 191 -5.46 6.60 1.02
C TRP A 191 -5.23 7.06 -0.41
N HIS A 192 -4.31 6.38 -1.10
CA HIS A 192 -4.01 6.60 -2.50
C HIS A 192 -3.80 5.27 -3.23
N VAL A 193 -4.03 5.30 -4.55
CA VAL A 193 -3.55 4.27 -5.47
C VAL A 193 -2.24 4.75 -6.08
N PHE A 194 -1.14 4.12 -5.68
CA PHE A 194 0.19 4.35 -6.25
C PHE A 194 0.42 3.36 -7.39
N THR A 195 0.59 3.85 -8.61
CA THR A 195 0.94 3.03 -9.77
C THR A 195 2.31 3.45 -10.29
N LEU A 196 3.29 2.56 -10.18
CA LEU A 196 4.61 2.75 -10.76
C LEU A 196 4.79 1.82 -11.97
N VAL A 197 4.92 2.41 -13.15
CA VAL A 197 5.31 1.70 -14.37
C VAL A 197 6.82 1.82 -14.54
N ALA A 198 7.53 0.71 -14.63
CA ALA A 198 8.98 0.64 -14.86
C ALA A 198 9.27 0.03 -16.24
N GLY A 199 8.96 0.79 -17.30
CA GLY A 199 9.33 0.49 -18.68
C GLY A 199 10.77 0.89 -19.01
N ARG A 200 11.23 0.55 -20.21
CA ARG A 200 12.58 0.85 -20.71
C ARG A 200 12.66 2.18 -21.48
N GLY A 201 13.85 2.76 -21.54
CA GLY A 201 14.15 3.92 -22.38
C GLY A 201 13.74 5.25 -21.77
N SER A 202 13.65 6.28 -22.62
CA SER A 202 13.33 7.63 -22.17
C SER A 202 11.93 7.70 -21.58
N ARG A 203 11.82 8.31 -20.39
CA ARG A 203 10.60 8.38 -19.59
C ARG A 203 9.95 7.00 -19.34
N GLY A 204 10.76 5.94 -19.33
CA GLY A 204 10.30 4.56 -19.14
C GLY A 204 9.72 4.32 -17.74
N VAL A 205 10.26 5.00 -16.73
CA VAL A 205 9.75 4.93 -15.35
C VAL A 205 8.77 6.07 -15.12
N ARG A 206 7.51 5.77 -14.78
CA ARG A 206 6.41 6.73 -14.64
C ARG A 206 5.59 6.43 -13.40
N LEU A 207 5.32 7.47 -12.60
CA LEU A 207 4.40 7.39 -11.47
C LEU A 207 3.03 7.93 -11.88
N PHE A 208 1.98 7.25 -11.42
CA PHE A 208 0.62 7.76 -11.37
C PHE A 208 0.13 7.68 -9.93
N LEU A 209 -0.61 8.68 -9.50
CA LEU A 209 -1.23 8.74 -8.19
C LEU A 209 -2.73 8.99 -8.38
N ASP A 210 -3.57 8.11 -7.87
CA ASP A 210 -5.03 8.17 -8.04
C ASP A 210 -5.43 8.32 -9.54
N GLY A 211 -4.72 7.58 -10.40
CA GLY A 211 -4.88 7.62 -11.86
C GLY A 211 -4.29 8.86 -12.56
N GLN A 212 -3.85 9.88 -11.81
CA GLN A 212 -3.27 11.10 -12.37
C GLN A 212 -1.77 10.95 -12.64
N PRO A 213 -1.29 11.32 -13.85
CA PRO A 213 0.13 11.25 -14.18
C PRO A 213 0.95 12.20 -13.29
N GLN A 214 2.08 11.70 -12.81
CA GLN A 214 3.05 12.48 -12.04
C GLN A 214 4.35 12.63 -12.86
N GLY A 215 5.50 12.58 -12.20
CA GLY A 215 6.82 12.60 -12.80
C GLY A 215 7.17 11.31 -13.53
N ALA A 216 8.23 11.42 -14.34
CA ALA A 216 8.83 10.31 -15.05
C ALA A 216 10.36 10.48 -15.11
N ARG A 217 11.08 9.38 -15.29
CA ARG A 217 12.53 9.36 -15.52
C ARG A 217 12.92 8.29 -16.54
N ASP A 218 14.09 8.47 -17.12
CA ASP A 218 14.68 7.52 -18.06
C ASP A 218 15.15 6.27 -17.31
N ARG A 219 15.11 5.14 -18.01
CA ARG A 219 15.71 3.87 -17.58
C ARG A 219 16.52 3.28 -18.71
N ASP A 220 17.72 2.80 -18.40
CA ASP A 220 18.59 2.14 -19.36
C ASP A 220 17.86 1.00 -20.09
N GLY A 221 17.91 1.03 -21.42
CA GLY A 221 17.20 0.11 -22.33
C GLY A 221 17.71 -1.32 -22.27
N ASP A 222 18.95 -1.56 -21.83
CA ASP A 222 19.51 -2.91 -21.72
C ASP A 222 19.38 -3.51 -20.31
N SER A 223 18.97 -2.70 -19.33
CA SER A 223 18.80 -3.14 -17.94
C SER A 223 17.67 -4.16 -17.78
N VAL A 224 17.79 -5.04 -16.78
CA VAL A 224 16.75 -5.99 -16.37
C VAL A 224 16.53 -5.88 -14.86
N LEU A 225 15.29 -6.02 -14.42
CA LEU A 225 14.94 -6.05 -13.01
C LEU A 225 14.97 -7.49 -12.50
N ARG A 226 15.48 -7.71 -11.30
CA ARG A 226 15.52 -9.02 -10.64
C ARG A 226 14.52 -9.04 -9.50
N PHE A 227 13.71 -10.10 -9.44
CA PHE A 227 12.58 -10.25 -8.52
C PHE A 227 12.82 -11.44 -7.56
N ASP A 228 14.05 -11.62 -7.08
CA ASP A 228 14.37 -12.79 -6.27
C ASP A 228 13.94 -12.61 -4.81
N ASP A 229 14.19 -11.43 -4.27
CA ASP A 229 13.72 -11.02 -2.94
C ASP A 229 12.66 -9.93 -3.12
N PHE A 230 11.50 -10.07 -2.49
CA PHE A 230 10.46 -9.04 -2.40
C PHE A 230 10.23 -8.67 -0.95
N ALA A 231 10.07 -7.37 -0.67
CA ALA A 231 9.71 -6.86 0.65
C ALA A 231 8.49 -5.92 0.52
N LEU A 232 7.42 -6.25 1.22
CA LEU A 232 6.25 -5.40 1.40
C LEU A 232 6.44 -4.54 2.65
N GLY A 233 6.19 -3.23 2.51
CA GLY A 233 6.33 -2.27 3.60
C GLY A 233 7.79 -1.93 3.96
N ALA A 234 8.76 -2.26 3.11
CA ALA A 234 10.16 -1.95 3.35
C ALA A 234 11.02 -1.97 2.07
N ARG A 235 12.24 -1.44 2.18
CA ARG A 235 13.32 -1.58 1.21
C ARG A 235 14.29 -2.69 1.58
N ARG A 236 15.13 -3.12 0.63
CA ARG A 236 16.30 -3.96 0.89
C ARG A 236 17.55 -3.34 0.28
N TYR A 237 18.39 -2.76 1.13
CA TYR A 237 19.65 -2.17 0.70
C TYR A 237 20.72 -2.11 1.79
N SER A 238 21.95 -1.80 1.39
CA SER A 238 23.07 -1.42 2.23
C SER A 238 23.95 -0.43 1.46
N ASN A 239 24.28 0.69 2.11
CA ASN A 239 25.24 1.70 1.60
C ASN A 239 26.63 1.55 2.24
N THR A 240 26.83 0.48 3.02
CA THR A 240 28.11 0.07 3.59
C THR A 240 28.59 -1.22 2.91
N PRO A 241 29.78 -1.75 3.23
CA PRO A 241 30.22 -3.06 2.75
C PRO A 241 29.36 -4.24 3.21
N ASP A 242 28.43 -4.03 4.16
CA ASP A 242 27.54 -5.07 4.66
C ASP A 242 26.56 -5.54 3.59
N ARG A 243 26.08 -6.78 3.73
CA ARG A 243 25.04 -7.30 2.83
C ARG A 243 23.75 -6.46 2.94
N PRO A 244 23.01 -6.29 1.83
CA PRO A 244 21.72 -5.63 1.83
C PRO A 244 20.76 -6.29 2.83
N HIS A 245 20.11 -5.48 3.65
CA HIS A 245 19.15 -5.94 4.66
C HIS A 245 17.87 -5.11 4.56
N VAL A 246 16.79 -5.64 5.14
CA VAL A 246 15.49 -4.96 5.11
C VAL A 246 15.53 -3.76 6.05
N GLN A 247 15.16 -2.59 5.55
CA GLN A 247 15.11 -1.32 6.27
C GLN A 247 14.18 -0.33 5.55
N GLY A 248 14.00 0.88 6.09
CA GLY A 248 13.05 1.85 5.50
C GLY A 248 11.61 1.35 5.65
N PHE A 249 11.21 1.04 6.88
CA PHE A 249 9.92 0.44 7.19
C PHE A 249 8.77 1.43 7.04
N LEU A 250 7.70 1.03 6.34
CA LEU A 250 6.47 1.80 6.20
C LEU A 250 5.86 2.08 7.57
N GLY A 251 5.50 3.33 7.85
CA GLY A 251 4.52 3.64 8.88
C GLY A 251 3.23 4.10 8.22
N GLY A 252 2.16 3.30 8.33
CA GLY A 252 0.89 3.54 7.62
C GLY A 252 0.11 2.25 7.35
N GLU A 253 -0.83 2.32 6.41
CA GLU A 253 -1.67 1.20 6.02
C GLU A 253 -1.53 0.80 4.56
N LEU A 254 -1.87 -0.45 4.26
CA LEU A 254 -1.98 -1.00 2.91
C LEU A 254 -3.15 -2.00 2.82
N THR A 255 -3.86 -2.03 1.70
CA THR A 255 -5.00 -2.96 1.50
C THR A 255 -4.85 -3.89 0.29
N GLU A 256 -4.14 -3.46 -0.76
CA GLU A 256 -3.93 -4.30 -1.94
C GLU A 256 -2.62 -3.98 -2.66
N VAL A 257 -1.95 -5.03 -3.13
CA VAL A 257 -0.75 -4.94 -3.98
C VAL A 257 -0.87 -5.87 -5.19
N LEU A 258 -0.55 -5.33 -6.35
CA LEU A 258 -0.44 -6.05 -7.61
C LEU A 258 0.93 -5.76 -8.20
N ALA A 259 1.59 -6.76 -8.77
CA ALA A 259 2.71 -6.52 -9.67
C ALA A 259 2.59 -7.32 -10.96
N PHE A 260 3.04 -6.72 -12.05
CA PHE A 260 3.05 -7.30 -13.39
C PHE A 260 4.47 -7.33 -13.94
N ASP A 261 4.81 -8.35 -14.74
CA ASP A 261 6.10 -8.51 -15.46
C ASP A 261 6.22 -7.67 -16.74
N ARG A 262 5.33 -6.68 -16.89
CA ARG A 262 5.18 -5.83 -18.07
C ARG A 262 5.03 -4.38 -17.66
N ALA A 263 5.47 -3.46 -18.54
CA ALA A 263 4.98 -2.08 -18.48
C ALA A 263 3.54 -2.05 -19.00
N LEU A 264 2.55 -1.93 -18.10
CA LEU A 264 1.16 -1.93 -18.51
C LEU A 264 0.89 -0.74 -19.45
N PRO A 265 0.31 -0.98 -20.64
CA PRO A 265 -0.20 0.09 -21.50
C PRO A 265 -1.29 0.89 -20.77
N ASP A 266 -1.50 2.14 -21.19
CA ASP A 266 -2.40 3.04 -20.47
C ASP A 266 -3.83 2.48 -20.32
N ALA A 267 -4.37 1.77 -21.31
CA ALA A 267 -5.70 1.16 -21.22
C ALA A 267 -5.77 0.05 -20.16
N GLU A 268 -4.76 -0.82 -20.09
CA GLU A 268 -4.67 -1.90 -19.10
C GLU A 268 -4.45 -1.31 -17.70
N ARG A 269 -3.51 -0.35 -17.56
CA ARG A 269 -3.23 0.36 -16.31
C ARG A 269 -4.48 1.03 -15.76
N GLN A 270 -5.19 1.81 -16.57
CA GLN A 270 -6.41 2.49 -16.16
C GLN A 270 -7.55 1.51 -15.81
N ALA A 271 -7.59 0.32 -16.41
CA ALA A 271 -8.55 -0.71 -16.02
C ALA A 271 -8.29 -1.21 -14.60
N VAL A 272 -7.03 -1.47 -14.25
CA VAL A 272 -6.64 -1.84 -12.87
C VAL A 272 -6.94 -0.71 -11.89
N GLU A 273 -6.62 0.53 -12.25
CA GLU A 273 -6.90 1.70 -11.40
C GLU A 273 -8.40 1.88 -11.16
N ARG A 274 -9.25 1.74 -12.20
CA ARG A 274 -10.71 1.78 -12.04
C ARG A 274 -11.25 0.65 -11.17
N TYR A 275 -10.67 -0.55 -11.27
CA TYR A 275 -11.01 -1.67 -10.41
C TYR A 275 -10.73 -1.33 -8.93
N LEU A 276 -9.53 -0.82 -8.63
CA LEU A 276 -9.15 -0.44 -7.26
C LEU A 276 -9.96 0.74 -6.74
N ASP A 277 -10.27 1.72 -7.60
CA ASP A 277 -11.13 2.85 -7.26
C ASP A 277 -12.55 2.40 -6.90
N ALA A 278 -13.14 1.50 -7.70
CA ALA A 278 -14.46 0.96 -7.42
C ALA A 278 -14.48 0.13 -6.12
N LYS A 279 -13.42 -0.65 -5.88
CA LYS A 279 -13.31 -1.52 -4.70
C LYS A 279 -13.05 -0.75 -3.41
N TYR A 280 -12.17 0.24 -3.45
CA TYR A 280 -11.72 1.00 -2.28
C TYR A 280 -12.22 2.44 -2.25
N GLY A 281 -13.24 2.78 -3.04
CA GLY A 281 -13.75 4.16 -3.13
C GLY A 281 -14.11 4.77 -1.78
N ALA A 282 -14.60 3.97 -0.83
CA ALA A 282 -14.88 4.42 0.53
C ALA A 282 -13.62 4.82 1.33
N LEU A 283 -12.46 4.19 1.07
CA LEU A 283 -11.17 4.55 1.66
C LEU A 283 -10.56 5.76 0.93
N LEU A 284 -10.61 5.77 -0.41
CA LEU A 284 -9.98 6.77 -1.27
C LEU A 284 -10.70 8.13 -1.25
N HIS A 285 -12.03 8.11 -1.21
CA HIS A 285 -12.89 9.28 -1.34
C HIS A 285 -13.73 9.56 -0.08
N GLY A 286 -13.64 8.70 0.93
CA GLY A 286 -14.52 8.71 2.09
C GLY A 286 -15.91 8.14 1.76
N LEU A 287 -16.80 8.07 2.77
CA LEU A 287 -18.17 7.55 2.64
C LEU A 287 -19.10 8.39 1.73
N GLY A 288 -18.57 9.42 1.05
CA GLY A 288 -19.32 10.34 0.18
C GLY A 288 -19.34 9.97 -1.31
N GLY A 289 -18.71 8.86 -1.73
CA GLY A 289 -18.58 8.49 -3.15
C GLY A 289 -19.76 7.73 -3.78
N GLY A 290 -20.82 7.41 -3.01
CA GLY A 290 -22.06 6.87 -3.58
C GLY A 290 -22.92 8.00 -4.18
N PRO A 291 -23.81 7.73 -5.15
CA PRO A 291 -24.75 8.74 -5.64
C PRO A 291 -25.50 9.35 -4.45
N VAL A 292 -25.49 10.69 -4.37
CA VAL A 292 -26.19 11.47 -3.34
C VAL A 292 -27.63 10.98 -3.30
N ARG A 293 -28.01 10.32 -2.19
CA ARG A 293 -29.44 10.04 -1.94
C ARG A 293 -30.14 11.39 -1.83
N GLU A 294 -31.19 11.56 -2.63
CA GLU A 294 -32.02 12.77 -2.62
C GLU A 294 -32.44 13.08 -1.17
N GLY A 295 -32.04 14.26 -0.67
CA GLY A 295 -32.27 14.69 0.71
C GLY A 295 -31.11 14.57 1.69
N ALA A 296 -29.94 14.05 1.29
CA ALA A 296 -28.75 14.07 2.14
C ALA A 296 -28.01 15.43 2.01
N VAL A 297 -28.11 16.27 3.04
CA VAL A 297 -27.33 17.52 3.12
C VAL A 297 -25.87 17.17 3.40
N PRO A 298 -24.91 17.60 2.56
CA PRO A 298 -23.48 17.39 2.81
C PRO A 298 -23.07 18.01 4.14
N LEU A 299 -22.11 17.41 4.84
CA LEU A 299 -21.47 18.07 5.98
C LEU A 299 -20.68 19.27 5.46
N VAL A 300 -21.13 20.47 5.82
CA VAL A 300 -20.49 21.74 5.47
C VAL A 300 -19.62 22.19 6.64
N THR A 301 -18.40 22.62 6.34
CA THR A 301 -17.56 23.30 7.34
C THR A 301 -18.21 24.64 7.67
N VAL A 302 -18.65 24.83 8.91
CA VAL A 302 -19.22 26.10 9.36
C VAL A 302 -18.06 27.06 9.65
N SER A 303 -18.04 28.21 8.97
CA SER A 303 -16.97 29.22 9.10
C SER A 303 -16.94 29.92 10.46
N ASN A 304 -18.00 29.79 11.26
CA ASN A 304 -18.09 30.35 12.60
C ASN A 304 -19.01 29.46 13.48
N PRO A 305 -18.56 28.26 13.87
CA PRO A 305 -19.39 27.36 14.66
C PRO A 305 -19.63 27.95 16.06
N PRO A 306 -20.76 27.64 16.70
CA PRO A 306 -20.92 27.97 18.11
C PRO A 306 -19.83 27.25 18.92
N PRO A 307 -19.38 27.82 20.06
CA PRO A 307 -18.38 27.19 20.92
C PRO A 307 -18.74 25.75 21.33
N VAL A 308 -20.04 25.43 21.39
CA VAL A 308 -20.57 24.09 21.61
C VAL A 308 -21.71 23.83 20.62
N GLN A 309 -21.68 22.68 19.94
CA GLN A 309 -22.75 22.20 19.09
C GLN A 309 -23.37 20.93 19.67
N VAL A 310 -24.67 20.99 19.98
CA VAL A 310 -25.42 19.83 20.50
C VAL A 310 -25.96 19.03 19.32
N PHE A 311 -25.50 17.79 19.16
CA PHE A 311 -25.91 16.91 18.06
C PHE A 311 -27.18 16.08 18.36
N VAL A 312 -27.66 16.10 19.60
CA VAL A 312 -28.84 15.34 20.02
C VAL A 312 -30.07 16.26 20.02
N PRO A 313 -31.14 15.94 19.25
CA PRO A 313 -32.37 16.72 19.25
C PRO A 313 -33.00 16.84 20.64
N GLY A 314 -33.57 18.00 20.96
CA GLY A 314 -34.25 18.27 22.25
C GLY A 314 -33.35 18.77 23.38
N PHE A 315 -32.05 18.93 23.14
CA PHE A 315 -31.10 19.51 24.09
C PHE A 315 -30.61 20.88 23.61
N SER A 316 -30.34 21.79 24.55
CA SER A 316 -29.70 23.07 24.30
C SER A 316 -28.47 23.23 25.20
N ALA A 317 -27.48 23.99 24.73
CA ALA A 317 -26.31 24.38 25.51
C ALA A 317 -26.35 25.89 25.75
N ARG A 318 -25.96 26.31 26.95
CA ARG A 318 -25.73 27.70 27.30
C ARG A 318 -24.38 27.82 28.00
N GLU A 319 -23.63 28.85 27.66
CA GLU A 319 -22.41 29.19 28.39
C GLU A 319 -22.78 29.72 29.78
N LEU A 320 -22.03 29.30 30.80
CA LEU A 320 -22.16 29.82 32.15
C LEU A 320 -21.15 30.98 32.33
N PRO A 321 -21.48 32.03 33.11
CA PRO A 321 -20.60 33.18 33.31
C PRO A 321 -19.46 32.88 34.30
N VAL A 322 -18.80 31.73 34.14
CA VAL A 322 -17.69 31.28 34.97
C VAL A 322 -16.56 30.80 34.08
N GLU A 323 -15.40 31.43 34.21
CA GLU A 323 -14.18 30.97 33.55
C GLU A 323 -13.44 30.02 34.48
N LEU A 324 -13.34 28.76 34.06
CA LEU A 324 -12.62 27.71 34.78
C LEU A 324 -11.47 27.20 33.91
N ASN A 325 -10.36 26.84 34.56
CA ASN A 325 -9.30 26.10 33.90
C ASN A 325 -9.82 24.74 33.42
N ASN A 326 -9.12 24.13 32.46
CA ASN A 326 -9.48 22.87 31.82
C ASN A 326 -10.03 21.82 32.81
N VAL A 327 -11.35 21.61 32.78
CA VAL A 327 -12.09 20.70 33.68
C VAL A 327 -12.17 19.32 33.04
N ASN A 328 -11.80 18.28 33.78
CA ASN A 328 -11.87 16.90 33.29
C ASN A 328 -13.10 16.14 33.79
N ASN A 329 -13.61 16.49 34.96
CA ASN A 329 -14.72 15.79 35.61
C ASN A 329 -15.64 16.78 36.30
N VAL A 330 -16.93 16.47 36.25
CA VAL A 330 -17.97 17.19 36.98
C VAL A 330 -18.89 16.21 37.71
N ARG A 331 -19.32 16.57 38.92
CA ARG A 331 -20.29 15.77 39.68
C ARG A 331 -21.14 16.64 40.60
N TYR A 332 -22.46 16.44 40.57
CA TYR A 332 -23.35 17.00 41.58
C TYR A 332 -23.24 16.21 42.90
N ARG A 333 -23.11 16.94 43.99
CA ARG A 333 -23.26 16.44 45.35
C ARG A 333 -24.74 16.45 45.77
N ALA A 334 -25.06 15.70 46.81
CA ALA A 334 -26.42 15.61 47.35
C ALA A 334 -26.97 16.95 47.90
N ASP A 335 -26.09 17.91 48.21
CA ASP A 335 -26.45 19.27 48.64
C ASP A 335 -26.66 20.25 47.47
N GLY A 336 -26.69 19.74 46.23
CA GLY A 336 -26.91 20.55 45.03
C GLY A 336 -25.67 21.28 44.50
N LYS A 337 -24.51 21.19 45.18
CA LYS A 337 -23.28 21.80 44.69
C LYS A 337 -22.67 20.98 43.54
N LEU A 338 -22.25 21.67 42.47
CA LEU A 338 -21.50 21.07 41.38
C LEU A 338 -20.00 21.11 41.71
N VAL A 339 -19.38 19.94 41.78
CA VAL A 339 -17.93 19.79 41.94
C VAL A 339 -17.30 19.70 40.56
N ALA A 340 -16.35 20.58 40.25
CA ALA A 340 -15.58 20.56 39.00
C ALA A 340 -14.10 20.34 39.31
N VAL A 341 -13.48 19.33 38.71
CA VAL A 341 -12.06 18.99 38.91
C VAL A 341 -11.23 19.51 37.73
N GLY A 342 -10.25 20.35 38.01
CA GLY A 342 -9.30 20.86 37.02
C GLY A 342 -8.11 19.94 36.83
N TYR A 343 -7.52 19.93 35.63
CA TYR A 343 -6.24 19.25 35.35
C TYR A 343 -5.07 19.79 36.19
N ASP A 344 -5.18 21.03 36.68
CA ASP A 344 -4.22 21.67 37.57
C ASP A 344 -4.35 21.23 39.04
N GLY A 345 -5.22 20.25 39.31
CA GLY A 345 -5.48 19.72 40.65
C GLY A 345 -6.41 20.59 41.49
N ARG A 346 -6.94 21.70 40.96
CA ARG A 346 -7.92 22.53 41.67
C ARG A 346 -9.31 21.90 41.64
N LEU A 347 -10.03 22.06 42.75
CA LEU A 347 -11.42 21.64 42.92
C LEU A 347 -12.29 22.87 43.07
N TRP A 348 -13.24 23.04 42.17
CA TRP A 348 -14.23 24.12 42.19
C TRP A 348 -15.55 23.60 42.74
N LEU A 349 -16.16 24.37 43.65
CA LEU A 349 -17.50 24.11 44.18
C LEU A 349 -18.44 25.21 43.68
N LEU A 350 -19.24 24.89 42.67
CA LEU A 350 -20.14 25.82 42.01
C LEU A 350 -21.55 25.71 42.62
N SER A 351 -22.27 26.83 42.64
CA SER A 351 -23.63 26.93 43.17
C SER A 351 -24.42 27.93 42.33
N ASP A 352 -25.71 27.66 42.13
CA ASP A 352 -26.61 28.44 41.25
C ASP A 352 -27.17 29.73 41.91
N SER A 353 -26.54 30.20 42.99
CA SER A 353 -26.98 31.36 43.79
C SER A 353 -26.42 32.69 43.31
#